data_AF-A0A871BJW6-F1
#
_entry.id   AF-A0A871BJW6-F1
#
_cell.length_a   1.000
_cell.length_b   1.000
_cell.length_c   1.000
_cell.angle_alpha   90.00
_cell.angle_beta   90.00
_cell.angle_gamma   90.00
#
_symmetry.space_group_name_H-M   'P 1'
#
loop_
_entity.id
_entity.type
_entity.pdbx_description
1 polymer ?
#
loop_
_entity_poly.entity_id
_entity_poly.type
_entity_poly.pdbx_seq_one_letter_code
_entity_poly.pdbx_strand_id
1 'polypeptide(L)'
;MTDEQTPPRGRGPNADEPHALTGLLSFWETVVEDAEATAAEYEDEGWETLVLHPGDVTVLPPANLPEATERVGFDVLVPGSEFESLSTWVESAAFDRYDVYRAREDDTVFVVSVVQDAAASKAVVVPLYYGLDKVDAMATKARERGELRLYVRPVEADRRVELVQSEPDPLFP
;
A
#
# COMPACT_ATOMS: atom_id res chain seq x y z
N MET A 1 15.59 44.98 -16.06
CA MET A 1 15.10 44.70 -14.69
C MET A 1 13.96 43.72 -14.84
N THR A 2 14.25 42.46 -14.60
CA THR A 2 13.33 41.33 -14.68
C THR A 2 12.46 41.35 -13.43
N ASP A 3 11.15 41.38 -13.59
CA ASP A 3 10.22 41.07 -12.49
C ASP A 3 9.23 40.04 -13.04
N GLU A 4 9.67 38.78 -12.98
CA GLU A 4 8.85 37.62 -13.27
C GLU A 4 8.02 37.35 -12.01
N GLN A 5 6.84 37.96 -11.93
CA GLN A 5 5.86 37.60 -10.89
C GLN A 5 5.25 36.24 -11.24
N THR A 6 5.88 35.19 -10.71
CA THR A 6 5.29 33.85 -10.59
C THR A 6 4.05 33.94 -9.69
N PRO A 7 2.84 33.59 -10.16
CA PRO A 7 1.66 33.54 -9.29
C PRO A 7 1.84 32.41 -8.26
N PRO A 8 1.31 32.57 -7.03
CA PRO A 8 1.45 31.56 -5.99
C PRO A 8 0.78 30.27 -6.45
N ARG A 9 1.54 29.16 -6.42
CA ARG A 9 1.03 27.82 -6.65
C ARG A 9 -0.13 27.58 -5.67
N GLY A 10 -1.34 27.43 -6.19
CA GLY A 10 -2.51 27.09 -5.41
C GLY A 10 -2.23 25.80 -4.64
N ARG A 11 -2.36 25.88 -3.31
CA ARG A 11 -2.37 24.74 -2.39
C ARG A 11 -3.43 23.75 -2.88
N GLY A 12 -3.03 22.54 -3.23
CA GLY A 12 -3.95 21.49 -3.69
C GLY A 12 -5.01 21.16 -2.62
N PRO A 13 -6.19 20.64 -3.03
CA PRO A 13 -7.36 20.47 -2.17
C PRO A 13 -7.20 19.49 -1.00
N ASN A 14 -6.07 18.80 -0.87
CA ASN A 14 -5.82 17.77 0.15
C ASN A 14 -4.82 18.19 1.25
N ALA A 15 -4.36 19.45 1.28
CA ALA A 15 -3.26 19.87 2.15
C ALA A 15 -3.65 20.20 3.62
N ASP A 16 -4.94 20.18 3.95
CA ASP A 16 -5.48 20.53 5.29
C ASP A 16 -6.20 19.36 5.98
N GLU A 17 -6.20 18.15 5.38
CA GLU A 17 -6.63 16.94 6.09
C GLU A 17 -5.49 16.43 6.97
N PRO A 18 -5.72 16.14 8.26
CA PRO A 18 -4.71 15.49 9.08
C PRO A 18 -4.32 14.19 8.39
N HIS A 19 -3.02 14.05 8.10
CA HIS A 19 -2.48 12.83 7.52
C HIS A 19 -2.80 11.67 8.47
N ALA A 20 -3.16 10.50 7.94
CA ALA A 20 -3.66 9.37 8.74
C ALA A 20 -2.67 8.90 9.83
N LEU A 21 -1.38 9.25 9.68
CA LEU A 21 -0.31 8.94 10.64
C LEU A 21 -0.01 10.08 11.63
N THR A 22 -0.81 11.14 11.71
CA THR A 22 -0.56 12.26 12.64
C THR A 22 -0.59 11.76 14.08
N GLY A 23 0.58 11.71 14.75
CA GLY A 23 0.72 11.17 16.11
C GLY A 23 0.93 9.65 16.18
N LEU A 24 0.92 8.95 15.05
CA LEU A 24 1.08 7.50 14.94
C LEU A 24 2.37 7.08 14.22
N LEU A 25 3.28 8.02 13.93
CA LEU A 25 4.54 7.74 13.23
C LEU A 25 5.37 6.65 13.92
N SER A 26 5.45 6.68 15.26
CA SER A 26 6.17 5.65 16.02
C SER A 26 5.50 4.27 15.89
N PHE A 27 4.17 4.22 15.78
CA PHE A 27 3.46 2.96 15.56
C PHE A 27 3.68 2.44 14.15
N TRP A 28 3.72 3.35 13.16
CA TRP A 28 4.08 3.00 11.79
C TRP A 28 5.50 2.43 11.69
N GLU A 29 6.47 3.04 12.37
CA GLU A 29 7.84 2.50 12.46
C GLU A 29 7.82 1.06 13.00
N THR A 30 7.07 0.79 14.08
CA THR A 30 6.91 -0.57 14.61
C THR A 30 6.26 -1.53 13.61
N VAL A 31 5.26 -1.09 12.84
CA VAL A 31 4.63 -1.94 11.80
C VAL A 31 5.61 -2.27 10.68
N VAL A 32 6.51 -1.34 10.34
CA VAL A 32 7.59 -1.60 9.38
C VAL A 32 8.60 -2.58 9.96
N GLU A 33 8.98 -2.45 11.24
CA GLU A 33 9.84 -3.43 11.93
C GLU A 33 9.20 -4.82 11.98
N ASP A 34 7.89 -4.92 12.25
CA ASP A 34 7.14 -6.18 12.23
C ASP A 34 7.10 -6.80 10.83
N ALA A 35 7.04 -5.98 9.78
CA ALA A 35 7.11 -6.45 8.40
C ALA A 35 8.50 -7.00 8.04
N GLU A 36 9.58 -6.35 8.49
CA GLU A 36 10.94 -6.87 8.36
C GLU A 36 11.11 -8.19 9.13
N ALA A 37 10.58 -8.28 10.35
CA ALA A 37 10.59 -9.51 11.13
C ALA A 37 9.82 -10.64 10.44
N THR A 38 8.63 -10.34 9.90
CA THR A 38 7.83 -11.30 9.11
C THR A 38 8.61 -11.80 7.91
N ALA A 39 9.30 -10.92 7.17
CA ALA A 39 10.13 -11.34 6.05
C ALA A 39 11.27 -12.28 6.48
N ALA A 40 11.95 -11.96 7.59
CA ALA A 40 13.01 -12.83 8.12
C ALA A 40 12.49 -14.25 8.48
N GLU A 41 11.26 -14.37 9.00
CA GLU A 41 10.63 -15.68 9.23
C GLU A 41 10.45 -16.48 7.94
N TYR A 42 9.99 -15.84 6.86
CA TYR A 42 9.87 -16.48 5.54
C TYR A 42 11.24 -16.88 4.97
N GLU A 43 12.28 -16.05 5.16
CA GLU A 43 13.64 -16.37 4.73
C GLU A 43 14.22 -17.58 5.47
N ASP A 44 13.95 -17.70 6.77
CA ASP A 44 14.32 -18.87 7.60
C ASP A 44 13.62 -20.15 7.11
N GLU A 45 12.43 -20.02 6.51
CA GLU A 45 11.70 -21.11 5.85
C GLU A 45 12.18 -21.38 4.41
N GLY A 46 13.15 -20.62 3.91
CA GLY A 46 13.77 -20.80 2.59
C GLY A 46 13.14 -20.01 1.46
N TRP A 47 12.31 -19.02 1.77
CA TRP A 47 11.74 -18.11 0.77
C TRP A 47 12.71 -16.97 0.43
N GLU A 48 12.60 -16.46 -0.80
CA GLU A 48 13.20 -15.18 -1.18
C GLU A 48 12.20 -14.06 -0.86
N THR A 49 12.60 -13.06 -0.06
CA THR A 49 11.68 -12.00 0.38
C THR A 49 12.06 -10.61 -0.11
N LEU A 50 11.03 -9.78 -0.30
CA LEU A 50 11.17 -8.36 -0.62
C LEU A 50 10.25 -7.56 0.30
N VAL A 51 10.85 -6.79 1.21
CA VAL A 51 10.13 -5.85 2.07
C VAL A 51 10.03 -4.51 1.36
N LEU A 52 8.81 -3.99 1.24
CA LEU A 52 8.58 -2.63 0.76
C LEU A 52 8.59 -1.65 1.93
N HIS A 53 9.10 -0.44 1.70
CA HIS A 53 9.09 0.67 2.66
C HIS A 53 8.24 1.82 2.14
N PRO A 54 6.90 1.77 2.30
CA PRO A 54 6.03 2.81 1.78
C PRO A 54 6.32 4.17 2.41
N GLY A 55 6.57 5.17 1.56
CA GLY A 55 6.61 6.58 1.97
C GLY A 55 5.21 7.20 2.11
N ASP A 56 4.22 6.63 1.42
CA ASP A 56 2.80 6.99 1.56
C ASP A 56 1.90 5.83 1.10
N VAL A 57 0.76 5.67 1.77
CA VAL A 57 -0.28 4.70 1.42
C VAL A 57 -1.61 5.42 1.30
N THR A 58 -2.21 5.36 0.12
CA THR A 58 -3.48 6.01 -0.18
C THR A 58 -4.57 4.99 -0.52
N VAL A 59 -5.74 5.16 0.10
CA VAL A 59 -6.94 4.36 -0.20
C VAL A 59 -7.56 4.77 -1.54
N LEU A 60 -7.87 3.79 -2.38
CA LEU A 60 -8.56 3.96 -3.65
C LEU A 60 -9.90 3.20 -3.68
N PRO A 61 -10.99 3.83 -4.14
CA PRO A 61 -11.08 5.24 -4.50
C PRO A 61 -10.99 6.16 -3.26
N PRO A 62 -10.62 7.44 -3.43
CA PRO A 62 -10.67 8.40 -2.33
C PRO A 62 -12.08 8.49 -1.74
N ALA A 63 -12.20 8.44 -0.41
CA ALA A 63 -13.49 8.39 0.27
C ALA A 63 -14.41 9.60 -0.04
N ASN A 64 -13.82 10.77 -0.25
CA ASN A 64 -14.54 11.99 -0.61
C ASN A 64 -14.94 12.05 -2.10
N LEU A 65 -14.35 11.22 -2.95
CA LEU A 65 -14.59 11.16 -4.39
C LEU A 65 -14.62 9.71 -4.87
N PRO A 66 -15.61 8.90 -4.44
CA PRO A 66 -15.66 7.46 -4.72
C PRO A 66 -15.79 7.14 -6.22
N GLU A 67 -16.19 8.11 -7.04
CA GLU A 67 -16.32 7.98 -8.51
C GLU A 67 -15.10 8.51 -9.27
N ALA A 68 -14.09 9.08 -8.61
CA ALA A 68 -12.92 9.66 -9.29
C ALA A 68 -12.03 8.61 -9.96
N THR A 69 -12.15 7.33 -9.60
CA THR A 69 -11.39 6.26 -10.21
C THR A 69 -12.14 4.93 -10.13
N GLU A 70 -11.88 4.08 -11.12
CA GLU A 70 -12.32 2.69 -11.13
C GLU A 70 -11.35 1.76 -10.39
N ARG A 71 -10.19 2.26 -9.94
CA ARG A 71 -9.21 1.53 -9.13
C ARG A 71 -9.76 1.32 -7.72
N VAL A 72 -9.57 0.12 -7.20
CA VAL A 72 -10.07 -0.30 -5.88
C VAL A 72 -8.93 -1.01 -5.18
N GLY A 73 -8.41 -0.43 -4.10
CA GLY A 73 -7.15 -0.89 -3.55
C GLY A 73 -6.35 0.15 -2.81
N PHE A 74 -5.08 -0.16 -2.61
CA PHE A 74 -4.11 0.75 -2.01
C PHE A 74 -3.13 1.23 -3.08
N ASP A 75 -2.92 2.53 -3.18
CA ASP A 75 -1.81 3.14 -3.90
C ASP A 75 -0.64 3.24 -2.92
N VAL A 76 0.45 2.54 -3.23
CA VAL A 76 1.60 2.34 -2.33
C VAL A 76 2.83 2.98 -2.97
N LEU A 77 3.30 4.08 -2.40
CA LEU A 77 4.48 4.80 -2.88
C LEU A 77 5.73 4.22 -2.21
N VAL A 78 6.65 3.67 -3.00
CA VAL A 78 7.89 3.05 -2.49
C VAL A 78 9.15 3.67 -3.11
N PRO A 79 10.32 3.50 -2.47
CA PRO A 79 11.62 3.77 -3.09
C PRO A 79 11.80 3.10 -4.46
N GLY A 80 12.42 3.81 -5.39
CA GLY A 80 12.61 3.32 -6.77
C GLY A 80 13.36 1.99 -6.87
N SER A 81 14.35 1.75 -6.00
CA SER A 81 15.10 0.48 -5.97
C SER A 81 14.24 -0.73 -5.61
N GLU A 82 13.32 -0.56 -4.67
CA GLU A 82 12.37 -1.59 -4.27
C GLU A 82 11.33 -1.82 -5.37
N PHE A 83 10.85 -0.74 -5.98
CA PHE A 83 9.96 -0.82 -7.14
C PHE A 83 10.59 -1.58 -8.32
N GLU A 84 11.85 -1.30 -8.67
CA GLU A 84 12.53 -2.06 -9.74
C GLU A 84 12.66 -3.53 -9.38
N SER A 85 13.01 -3.85 -8.13
CA SER A 85 13.12 -5.24 -7.65
C SER A 85 11.78 -5.97 -7.77
N LEU A 86 10.70 -5.34 -7.32
CA LEU A 86 9.34 -5.87 -7.46
C LEU A 86 8.95 -6.02 -8.93
N SER A 87 9.26 -5.03 -9.76
CA SER A 87 8.98 -5.06 -11.21
C SER A 87 9.63 -6.26 -11.87
N THR A 88 10.88 -6.58 -11.53
CA THR A 88 11.56 -7.79 -12.03
C THR A 88 10.92 -9.07 -11.51
N TRP A 89 10.46 -9.09 -10.26
CA TRP A 89 9.84 -10.28 -9.68
C TRP A 89 8.53 -10.65 -10.36
N VAL A 90 7.65 -9.67 -10.60
CA VAL A 90 6.35 -9.91 -11.24
C VAL A 90 6.44 -10.36 -12.71
N GLU A 91 7.60 -10.21 -13.36
CA GLU A 91 7.84 -10.79 -14.68
C GLU A 91 8.00 -12.33 -14.64
N SER A 92 8.32 -12.88 -13.46
CA SER A 92 8.68 -14.29 -13.28
C SER A 92 7.86 -15.04 -12.22
N ALA A 93 7.00 -14.33 -11.48
CA ALA A 93 6.19 -14.86 -10.38
C ALA A 93 4.77 -14.27 -10.42
N ALA A 94 3.79 -15.06 -9.99
CA ALA A 94 2.36 -14.74 -10.12
C ALA A 94 1.78 -13.95 -8.94
N PHE A 95 2.31 -14.17 -7.72
CA PHE A 95 1.83 -13.51 -6.50
C PHE A 95 0.31 -13.65 -6.27
N ASP A 96 -0.19 -14.88 -6.36
CA ASP A 96 -1.63 -15.20 -6.32
C ASP A 96 -2.18 -15.51 -4.92
N ARG A 97 -1.31 -15.65 -3.91
CA ARG A 97 -1.68 -15.87 -2.52
C ARG A 97 -1.24 -14.71 -1.65
N TYR A 98 -1.92 -14.48 -0.53
CA TYR A 98 -1.47 -13.53 0.47
C TYR A 98 -1.87 -13.95 1.87
N ASP A 99 -1.10 -13.51 2.86
CA ASP A 99 -1.42 -13.56 4.29
C ASP A 99 -1.49 -12.13 4.83
N VAL A 100 -2.36 -11.90 5.82
CA VAL A 100 -2.61 -10.56 6.37
C VAL A 100 -2.53 -10.57 7.89
N TYR A 101 -1.66 -9.73 8.41
CA TYR A 101 -1.54 -9.42 9.83
C TYR A 101 -2.06 -8.01 10.07
N ARG A 102 -2.83 -7.80 11.14
CA ARG A 102 -3.52 -6.54 11.38
C ARG A 102 -3.37 -6.09 12.81
N ALA A 103 -3.16 -4.79 12.97
CA ALA A 103 -3.23 -4.09 14.23
C ALA A 103 -4.11 -2.85 14.09
N ARG A 104 -4.67 -2.38 15.19
CA ARG A 104 -5.51 -1.17 15.20
C ARG A 104 -5.07 -0.29 16.34
N GLU A 105 -4.86 0.98 16.03
CA GLU A 105 -4.67 2.05 17.01
C GLU A 105 -5.67 3.17 16.71
N ASP A 106 -6.50 3.51 17.70
CA ASP A 106 -7.59 4.47 17.58
C ASP A 106 -8.51 4.21 16.36
N ASP A 107 -8.51 5.14 15.39
CA ASP A 107 -9.30 5.09 14.15
C ASP A 107 -8.46 4.68 12.93
N THR A 108 -7.22 4.21 13.14
CA THR A 108 -6.31 3.77 12.08
C THR A 108 -6.06 2.26 12.19
N VAL A 109 -6.20 1.57 11.07
CA VAL A 109 -5.83 0.16 10.92
C VAL A 109 -4.48 0.09 10.22
N PHE A 110 -3.60 -0.73 10.78
CA PHE A 110 -2.31 -1.08 10.22
C PHE A 110 -2.36 -2.53 9.76
N VAL A 111 -1.78 -2.79 8.60
CA VAL A 111 -1.81 -4.10 7.96
C VAL A 111 -0.41 -4.42 7.47
N VAL A 112 0.05 -5.64 7.71
CA VAL A 112 1.17 -6.24 6.98
C VAL A 112 0.58 -7.28 6.05
N SER A 113 0.64 -7.01 4.74
CA SER A 113 0.19 -7.95 3.71
C SER A 113 1.39 -8.66 3.10
N VAL A 114 1.44 -9.99 3.18
CA VAL A 114 2.51 -10.81 2.62
C VAL A 114 1.97 -11.50 1.37
N VAL A 115 2.25 -10.93 0.19
CA VAL A 115 1.82 -11.48 -1.10
C VAL A 115 2.87 -12.48 -1.60
N GLN A 116 2.45 -13.68 -1.99
CA GLN A 116 3.30 -14.86 -2.15
C GLN A 116 3.08 -15.53 -3.50
N ASP A 117 4.18 -16.03 -4.06
CA ASP A 117 4.19 -17.08 -5.07
C ASP A 117 4.85 -18.33 -4.48
N ALA A 118 4.03 -19.31 -4.11
CA ALA A 118 4.51 -20.56 -3.52
C ALA A 118 5.31 -21.43 -4.50
N ALA A 119 5.06 -21.33 -5.80
CA ALA A 119 5.79 -22.09 -6.81
C ALA A 119 7.21 -21.54 -7.00
N ALA A 120 7.36 -20.21 -6.91
CA ALA A 120 8.66 -19.53 -6.97
C ALA A 120 9.34 -19.40 -5.60
N SER A 121 8.65 -19.73 -4.50
CA SER A 121 9.11 -19.47 -3.12
C SER A 121 9.50 -18.01 -2.90
N LYS A 122 8.66 -17.09 -3.40
CA LYS A 122 8.85 -15.64 -3.28
C LYS A 122 7.75 -15.00 -2.46
N ALA A 123 8.11 -14.08 -1.57
CA ALA A 123 7.17 -13.31 -0.76
C ALA A 123 7.49 -11.82 -0.79
N VAL A 124 6.48 -10.99 -1.05
CA VAL A 124 6.57 -9.52 -0.99
C VAL A 124 5.79 -9.06 0.23
N VAL A 125 6.48 -8.44 1.18
CA VAL A 125 5.86 -7.92 2.40
C VAL A 125 5.55 -6.44 2.21
N VAL A 126 4.27 -6.10 2.32
CA VAL A 126 3.74 -4.75 2.08
C VAL A 126 3.06 -4.23 3.35
N PRO A 127 3.73 -3.36 4.12
CA PRO A 127 3.11 -2.58 5.17
C PRO A 127 2.05 -1.64 4.58
N LEU A 128 0.91 -1.50 5.22
CA LEU A 128 -0.17 -0.61 4.82
C LEU A 128 -0.81 0.03 6.06
N TYR A 129 -1.45 1.17 5.86
CA TYR A 129 -2.30 1.79 6.86
C TYR A 129 -3.51 2.42 6.18
N TYR A 130 -4.62 2.54 6.92
CA TYR A 130 -5.77 3.32 6.49
C TYR A 130 -6.63 3.75 7.67
N GLY A 131 -7.28 4.90 7.53
CA GLY A 131 -8.31 5.36 8.48
C GLY A 131 -9.61 4.61 8.26
N LEU A 132 -10.30 4.25 9.34
CA LEU A 132 -11.60 3.56 9.30
C LEU A 132 -12.67 4.40 8.58
N ASP A 133 -12.59 5.73 8.69
CA ASP A 133 -13.48 6.67 8.00
C ASP A 133 -13.31 6.66 6.47
N LYS A 134 -12.17 6.14 5.98
CA LYS A 134 -11.81 6.17 4.56
C LYS A 134 -12.05 4.84 3.84
N VAL A 135 -12.36 3.76 4.56
CA VAL A 135 -12.32 2.39 4.02
C VAL A 135 -13.64 1.91 3.41
N ASP A 136 -14.79 2.43 3.85
CA ASP A 136 -16.12 1.88 3.51
C ASP A 136 -16.38 1.75 2.00
N ALA A 137 -16.06 2.80 1.24
CA ALA A 137 -16.27 2.82 -0.20
C ALA A 137 -15.36 1.81 -0.92
N MET A 138 -14.09 1.72 -0.50
CA MET A 138 -13.15 0.73 -1.03
C MET A 138 -13.61 -0.68 -0.67
N ALA A 139 -13.98 -0.93 0.58
CA ALA A 139 -14.38 -2.25 1.07
C ALA A 139 -15.63 -2.77 0.39
N THR A 140 -16.62 -1.89 0.16
CA THR A 140 -17.83 -2.23 -0.61
C THR A 140 -17.46 -2.67 -2.02
N LYS A 141 -16.69 -1.85 -2.74
CA LYS A 141 -16.29 -2.17 -4.13
C LYS A 141 -15.39 -3.40 -4.23
N ALA A 142 -14.52 -3.61 -3.25
CA ALA A 142 -13.63 -4.77 -3.21
C ALA A 142 -14.44 -6.06 -3.05
N ARG A 143 -15.43 -6.08 -2.16
CA ARG A 143 -16.34 -7.22 -1.98
C ARG A 143 -17.18 -7.50 -3.23
N GLU A 144 -17.67 -6.46 -3.90
CA GLU A 144 -18.39 -6.60 -5.17
C GLU A 144 -17.52 -7.22 -6.27
N ARG A 145 -16.22 -6.92 -6.28
CA ARG A 145 -15.26 -7.45 -7.25
C ARG A 145 -14.66 -8.79 -6.85
N GLY A 146 -14.72 -9.15 -5.57
CA GLY A 146 -14.06 -10.33 -5.01
C GLY A 146 -12.53 -10.22 -4.91
N GLU A 147 -11.97 -9.03 -5.14
CA GLU A 147 -10.53 -8.78 -5.15
C GLU A 147 -10.22 -7.33 -4.73
N LEU A 148 -9.04 -7.13 -4.14
CA LEU A 148 -8.44 -5.83 -3.85
C LEU A 148 -7.03 -5.78 -4.46
N ARG A 149 -6.63 -4.64 -5.03
CA ARG A 149 -5.28 -4.49 -5.61
C ARG A 149 -4.35 -3.65 -4.75
N LEU A 150 -3.06 -3.98 -4.77
CA LEU A 150 -1.98 -3.09 -4.34
C LEU A 150 -1.33 -2.50 -5.60
N TYR A 151 -1.47 -1.18 -5.77
CA TYR A 151 -0.86 -0.42 -6.85
C TYR A 151 0.46 0.15 -6.34
N VAL A 152 1.52 -0.64 -6.46
CA VAL A 152 2.87 -0.23 -6.03
C VAL A 152 3.48 0.67 -7.10
N ARG A 153 3.94 1.86 -6.71
CA ARG A 153 4.55 2.81 -7.64
C ARG A 153 5.76 3.51 -7.03
N PRO A 154 6.70 3.97 -7.86
CA PRO A 154 7.75 4.87 -7.40
C PRO A 154 7.22 6.32 -7.38
N VAL A 155 8.10 7.27 -7.06
CA VAL A 155 7.79 8.70 -7.11
C VAL A 155 7.44 9.14 -8.54
N GLU A 156 8.05 8.52 -9.55
CA GLU A 156 7.71 8.69 -10.95
C GLU A 156 6.31 8.14 -11.25
N ALA A 157 5.36 9.05 -11.51
CA ALA A 157 3.93 8.74 -11.56
C ALA A 157 3.48 7.85 -12.74
N ASP A 158 4.31 7.62 -13.76
CA ASP A 158 3.94 6.87 -14.97
C ASP A 158 4.13 5.35 -14.85
N ARG A 159 4.74 4.85 -13.78
CA ARG A 159 5.00 3.41 -13.58
C ARG A 159 4.22 2.88 -12.38
N ARG A 160 3.72 1.64 -12.51
CA ARG A 160 3.09 0.90 -11.42
C ARG A 160 3.16 -0.60 -11.66
N VAL A 161 3.19 -1.35 -10.56
CA VAL A 161 3.00 -2.81 -10.50
C VAL A 161 1.72 -3.08 -9.71
N GLU A 162 0.97 -4.09 -10.12
CA GLU A 162 -0.29 -4.46 -9.49
C GLU A 162 -0.15 -5.84 -8.84
N LEU A 163 -0.35 -5.92 -7.53
CA LEU A 163 -0.49 -7.19 -6.81
C LEU A 163 -1.96 -7.40 -6.47
N VAL A 164 -2.47 -8.62 -6.66
CA VAL A 164 -3.89 -8.94 -6.47
C VAL A 164 -4.07 -9.71 -5.17
N GLN A 165 -5.01 -9.24 -4.34
CA GLN A 165 -5.43 -9.90 -3.12
C GLN A 165 -6.86 -10.37 -3.31
N SER A 166 -7.02 -11.66 -3.60
CA SER A 166 -8.34 -12.30 -3.74
C SER A 166 -9.08 -12.36 -2.40
N GLU A 167 -10.40 -12.44 -2.40
CA GLU A 167 -11.19 -12.58 -1.15
C GLU A 167 -10.86 -11.50 -0.10
N PRO A 168 -11.19 -10.22 -0.35
CA PRO A 168 -10.56 -9.10 0.35
C PRO A 168 -11.01 -8.89 1.81
N ASP A 169 -11.94 -9.70 2.34
CA ASP A 169 -12.45 -9.57 3.70
C ASP A 169 -11.38 -9.63 4.82
N PRO A 170 -10.31 -10.43 4.73
CA PRO A 170 -9.21 -10.41 5.71
C PRO A 170 -8.49 -9.06 5.80
N LEU A 171 -8.65 -8.15 4.83
CA LEU A 171 -8.03 -6.82 4.86
C LEU A 171 -8.86 -5.80 5.63
N PHE A 172 -10.13 -6.09 5.95
CA PHE A 172 -11.08 -5.16 6.58
C PHE A 172 -11.50 -5.61 7.99
N PRO A 173 -11.67 -4.68 8.96
CA PRO A 173 -12.06 -5.00 10.33
C PRO A 173 -13.43 -5.69 10.43
#